data_AF-A0A5C5PZG8-F1
#
_entry.id   AF-A0A5C5PZG8-F1
#
_cell.length_a   1.000
_cell.length_b   1.000
_cell.length_c   1.000
_cell.angle_alpha   90.00
_cell.angle_beta   90.00
_cell.angle_gamma   90.00
#
_symmetry.space_group_name_H-M   'P 1'
#
loop_
_entity.id
_entity.type
_entity.pdbx_description
1 polymer ?
#
loop_
_entity_poly.entity_id
_entity_poly.type
_entity_poly.pdbx_seq_one_letter_code
_entity_poly.pdbx_strand_id
1 'polypeptide(L)'
;MKKYILMMGAASLVALTSMAHADTKQPVSKWTCEDFLAVKDTFQPTAVGLGEAVNKSGKVEDAVLDVDGVETLTPLVITACKEAPKDSFVQKIKSEWTKVKKDM
;
A
#
# COMPACT_ATOMS: atom_id res chain seq x y z
N MET A 1 1.01 -18.58 56.67
CA MET A 1 2.33 -17.91 56.71
C MET A 1 3.11 -18.44 55.53
N LYS A 2 3.60 -17.70 54.53
CA LYS A 2 4.21 -16.36 54.48
C LYS A 2 4.20 -15.94 53.00
N LYS A 3 3.32 -15.00 52.60
CA LYS A 3 3.69 -13.65 52.12
C LYS A 3 4.96 -13.60 51.24
N TYR A 4 4.77 -13.63 49.92
CA TYR A 4 5.52 -12.88 48.91
C TYR A 4 4.50 -12.57 47.79
N ILE A 5 3.63 -11.57 47.91
CA ILE A 5 3.89 -10.14 47.68
C ILE A 5 4.81 -9.93 46.46
N LEU A 6 4.16 -9.67 45.32
CA LEU A 6 4.28 -8.43 44.54
C LEU A 6 5.69 -8.02 44.07
N MET A 7 5.96 -8.26 42.77
CA MET A 7 6.73 -7.38 41.88
C MET A 7 6.15 -7.58 40.47
N MET A 8 5.30 -6.69 39.93
CA MET A 8 5.72 -5.49 39.18
C MET A 8 7.03 -5.68 38.42
N GLY A 9 6.91 -6.10 37.18
CA GLY A 9 7.97 -6.08 36.18
C GLY A 9 7.36 -5.70 34.83
N ALA A 10 7.05 -4.42 34.66
CA ALA A 10 6.80 -3.84 33.35
C ALA A 10 8.13 -3.85 32.59
N ALA A 11 8.24 -4.63 31.53
CA ALA A 11 9.37 -4.60 30.60
C ALA A 11 8.85 -4.82 29.18
N SER A 12 8.35 -3.72 28.62
CA SER A 12 8.49 -3.31 27.22
C SER A 12 8.39 -4.41 26.16
N LEU A 13 7.20 -4.55 25.58
CA LEU A 13 7.04 -5.03 24.21
C LEU A 13 7.79 -4.06 23.28
N VAL A 14 9.02 -4.41 22.92
CA VAL A 14 9.70 -3.78 21.80
C VAL A 14 8.95 -4.25 20.56
N ALA A 15 8.01 -3.44 20.10
CA ALA A 15 7.47 -3.57 18.75
C ALA A 15 8.65 -3.29 17.80
N LEU A 16 9.30 -4.35 17.33
CA LEU A 16 10.19 -4.28 16.18
C LEU A 16 9.29 -3.93 14.99
N THR A 17 9.04 -2.65 14.76
CA THR A 17 8.64 -2.17 13.44
C THR A 17 9.89 -2.34 12.59
N SER A 18 10.07 -3.55 12.04
CA SER A 18 10.93 -3.76 10.90
C SER A 18 10.49 -2.75 9.85
N MET A 19 11.23 -1.65 9.72
CA MET A 19 11.14 -0.77 8.57
C MET A 19 11.69 -1.58 7.40
N ALA A 20 10.89 -2.52 6.91
CA ALA A 20 11.10 -3.13 5.63
C ALA A 20 10.98 -1.97 4.63
N HIS A 21 12.13 -1.41 4.25
CA HIS A 21 12.18 -0.71 2.98
C HIS A 21 11.74 -1.76 1.97
N ALA A 22 10.66 -1.48 1.23
CA ALA A 22 10.29 -2.30 0.09
C ALA A 22 11.57 -2.53 -0.72
N ASP A 23 11.93 -3.79 -0.96
CA ASP A 23 12.99 -4.09 -1.91
C ASP A 23 12.39 -3.78 -3.28
N THR A 24 12.43 -2.50 -3.69
CA THR A 24 11.77 -1.96 -4.89
C THR A 24 12.39 -2.49 -6.19
N LYS A 25 13.22 -3.53 -6.12
CA LYS A 25 13.81 -4.23 -7.26
C LYS A 25 12.84 -5.20 -7.93
N GLN A 26 11.73 -5.55 -7.27
CA GLN A 26 10.70 -6.38 -7.87
C GLN A 26 9.73 -5.56 -8.77
N PRO A 27 9.20 -6.15 -9.86
CA PRO A 27 8.19 -5.51 -10.70
C PRO A 27 6.95 -5.08 -9.90
N VAL A 28 6.35 -3.93 -10.24
CA VAL A 28 5.14 -3.38 -9.57
C VAL A 28 3.98 -4.39 -9.56
N SER A 29 3.87 -5.26 -10.57
CA SER A 29 2.86 -6.32 -10.63
C SER A 29 2.96 -7.36 -9.50
N LYS A 30 4.11 -7.43 -8.82
CA LYS A 30 4.35 -8.34 -7.68
C LYS A 30 4.26 -7.66 -6.32
N TRP A 31 4.10 -6.34 -6.28
CA TRP A 31 4.06 -5.60 -5.02
C TRP A 31 2.84 -5.97 -4.19
N THR A 32 3.08 -6.07 -2.89
CA THR A 32 2.04 -6.02 -1.86
C THR A 32 1.70 -4.58 -1.51
N CYS A 33 0.60 -4.38 -0.79
CA CYS A 33 0.25 -3.10 -0.20
C CYS A 33 1.32 -2.60 0.78
N GLU A 34 2.02 -3.48 1.50
CA GLU A 34 3.14 -3.15 2.37
C GLU A 34 4.32 -2.56 1.57
N ASP A 35 4.64 -3.16 0.41
CA ASP A 35 5.68 -2.63 -0.49
C ASP A 35 5.33 -1.21 -0.96
N PHE A 36 4.07 -0.98 -1.32
CA PHE A 36 3.58 0.35 -1.72
C PHE A 36 3.65 1.37 -0.57
N LEU A 37 3.23 0.98 0.64
CA LEU A 37 3.23 1.88 1.80
C LEU A 37 4.64 2.28 2.26
N ALA A 38 5.66 1.51 1.90
CA ALA A 38 7.06 1.86 2.14
C ALA A 38 7.64 2.85 1.10
N VAL A 39 6.91 3.13 0.01
CA VAL A 39 7.29 4.18 -0.95
C VAL A 39 7.11 5.55 -0.29
N LYS A 40 8.07 6.45 -0.46
CA LYS A 40 7.96 7.83 0.02
C LYS A 40 6.68 8.47 -0.54
N ASP A 41 5.96 9.18 0.32
CA ASP A 41 4.64 9.74 0.00
C ASP A 41 4.60 10.53 -1.31
N THR A 42 5.65 11.29 -1.62
CA THR A 42 5.76 12.08 -2.87
C THR A 42 5.84 11.23 -4.15
N PHE A 43 6.18 9.94 -4.04
CA PHE A 43 6.26 8.99 -5.16
C PHE A 43 5.11 7.98 -5.17
N GLN A 44 4.22 8.00 -4.17
CA GLN A 44 3.04 7.13 -4.17
C GLN A 44 2.11 7.38 -5.37
N PRO A 45 1.83 8.63 -5.80
CA PRO A 45 1.07 8.86 -7.04
C PRO A 45 1.72 8.23 -8.26
N THR A 46 3.06 8.28 -8.35
CA THR A 46 3.81 7.62 -9.44
C THR A 46 3.64 6.10 -9.41
N ALA A 47 3.68 5.49 -8.23
CA ALA A 47 3.45 4.05 -8.08
C ALA A 47 2.02 3.65 -8.49
N VAL A 48 1.01 4.47 -8.14
CA VAL A 48 -0.39 4.26 -8.54
C VAL A 48 -0.54 4.36 -10.06
N GLY A 49 0.02 5.38 -10.70
CA GLY A 49 -0.01 5.51 -12.16
C GLY A 49 0.67 4.34 -12.87
N LEU A 50 1.81 3.86 -12.36
CA LEU A 50 2.46 2.64 -12.88
C LEU A 50 1.60 1.39 -12.68
N GLY A 51 0.99 1.23 -11.50
CA GLY A 51 0.10 0.10 -11.22
C GLY A 51 -1.16 0.10 -12.08
N GLU A 52 -1.70 1.28 -12.40
CA GLU A 52 -2.80 1.42 -13.36
C GLU A 52 -2.36 1.03 -14.78
N ALA A 53 -1.20 1.50 -15.23
CA ALA A 53 -0.65 1.16 -16.54
C ALA A 53 -0.40 -0.36 -16.68
N VAL A 54 0.10 -1.02 -15.63
CA VAL A 54 0.25 -2.49 -15.60
C VAL A 54 -1.09 -3.20 -15.76
N ASN A 55 -2.18 -2.64 -15.24
CA ASN A 55 -3.53 -3.19 -15.38
C ASN A 55 -4.14 -2.94 -16.78
N LYS A 56 -3.69 -1.92 -17.51
CA LYS A 56 -4.11 -1.64 -18.88
C LYS A 56 -3.22 -2.45 -19.84
N SER A 57 -3.73 -3.59 -20.34
CA SER A 57 -2.99 -4.53 -21.21
C SER A 57 -2.67 -4.02 -22.64
N GLY A 58 -2.42 -2.72 -22.81
CA GLY A 58 -2.13 -2.08 -24.08
C GLY A 58 -0.64 -1.81 -24.32
N LYS A 59 -0.33 -1.32 -25.52
CA LYS A 59 0.96 -0.73 -25.86
C LYS A 59 1.18 0.56 -25.06
N VAL A 60 2.40 0.80 -24.60
CA VAL A 60 2.72 1.98 -23.76
C VAL A 60 2.51 3.27 -24.57
N GLU A 61 2.70 3.22 -25.88
CA GLU A 61 2.53 4.32 -26.82
C GLU A 61 1.09 4.85 -26.88
N ASP A 62 0.11 4.00 -26.56
CA ASP A 62 -1.32 4.35 -26.55
C ASP A 62 -1.83 4.68 -25.13
N ALA A 63 -0.97 4.56 -24.11
CA ALA A 63 -1.34 4.78 -22.72
C ALA A 63 -1.46 6.27 -22.42
N VAL A 64 -2.68 6.71 -22.08
CA VAL A 64 -2.92 8.04 -21.54
C VAL A 64 -2.74 8.00 -20.03
N LEU A 65 -1.90 8.89 -19.50
CA LEU A 65 -1.78 9.13 -18.07
C LEU A 65 -3.01 9.91 -17.59
N ASP A 66 -3.88 9.23 -16.85
CA ASP A 66 -5.07 9.80 -16.22
C ASP A 66 -4.67 10.50 -14.91
N VAL A 67 -4.23 11.76 -15.01
CA VAL A 67 -3.72 12.53 -13.85
C VAL A 67 -4.80 12.66 -12.78
N ASP A 68 -6.02 13.03 -13.16
CA ASP A 68 -7.15 13.20 -12.25
C ASP A 68 -7.54 11.86 -11.58
N GLY A 69 -7.52 10.77 -12.36
CA GLY A 69 -7.74 9.43 -11.86
C GLY A 69 -6.70 9.00 -10.82
N VAL A 70 -5.42 9.28 -11.09
CA VAL A 70 -4.32 8.98 -10.16
C VAL A 70 -4.41 9.83 -8.89
N GLU A 71 -4.69 11.12 -8.99
CA GLU A 71 -4.87 12.01 -7.82
C GLU A 71 -6.03 11.55 -6.95
N THR A 72 -7.15 11.16 -7.56
CA THR A 72 -8.33 10.65 -6.87
C THR A 72 -8.06 9.30 -6.20
N LEU A 73 -7.38 8.39 -6.91
CA LEU A 73 -7.13 7.02 -6.42
C LEU A 73 -6.08 6.96 -5.32
N THR A 74 -5.04 7.78 -5.39
CA THR A 74 -3.90 7.68 -4.48
C THR A 74 -4.31 7.64 -2.99
N PRO A 75 -5.10 8.59 -2.45
CA PRO A 75 -5.51 8.53 -1.04
C PRO A 75 -6.40 7.33 -0.70
N LEU A 76 -7.23 6.86 -1.66
CA LEU A 76 -8.08 5.68 -1.48
C LEU A 76 -7.26 4.40 -1.40
N VAL A 77 -6.28 4.24 -2.28
CA VAL A 77 -5.38 3.08 -2.31
C VAL A 77 -4.49 3.07 -1.06
N ILE A 78 -3.98 4.22 -0.60
CA ILE A 78 -3.25 4.32 0.67
C ILE A 78 -4.11 3.82 1.84
N THR A 79 -5.35 4.29 1.92
CA THR A 79 -6.28 3.88 2.98
C THR A 79 -6.54 2.37 2.93
N ALA A 80 -6.91 1.86 1.76
CA ALA A 80 -7.23 0.45 1.59
C ALA A 80 -6.00 -0.47 1.80
N CYS A 81 -4.80 0.00 1.45
CA CYS A 81 -3.56 -0.75 1.70
C CYS A 81 -3.15 -0.75 3.17
N LYS A 82 -3.47 0.29 3.95
CA LYS A 82 -3.24 0.28 5.41
C LYS A 82 -4.10 -0.78 6.11
N GLU A 83 -5.30 -1.03 5.61
CA GLU A 83 -6.21 -2.05 6.15
C GLU A 83 -5.80 -3.48 5.74
N ALA A 84 -5.16 -3.64 4.59
CA ALA A 84 -4.79 -4.95 4.03
C ALA A 84 -3.34 -4.95 3.48
N PRO A 85 -2.32 -4.85 4.35
CA PRO A 85 -0.92 -4.68 3.92
C PRO A 85 -0.39 -5.85 3.08
N LYS A 86 -0.93 -7.06 3.26
CA LYS A 86 -0.47 -8.26 2.54
C LYS A 86 -1.16 -8.48 1.19
N ASP A 87 -2.15 -7.66 0.84
CA ASP A 87 -2.87 -7.79 -0.43
C ASP A 87 -2.01 -7.32 -1.60
N SER A 88 -2.34 -7.78 -2.81
CA SER A 88 -1.72 -7.28 -4.04
C SER A 88 -2.04 -5.81 -4.28
N PHE A 89 -1.01 -5.00 -4.48
CA PHE A 89 -1.13 -3.56 -4.76
C PHE A 89 -1.93 -3.28 -6.05
N VAL A 90 -1.57 -3.91 -7.17
CA VAL A 90 -2.24 -3.67 -8.46
C VAL A 90 -3.70 -4.13 -8.48
N GLN A 91 -4.05 -5.19 -7.74
CA GLN A 91 -5.44 -5.59 -7.57
C GLN A 91 -6.21 -4.59 -6.69
N LYS A 92 -5.55 -4.00 -5.68
CA LYS A 92 -6.16 -2.97 -4.84
C LYS A 92 -6.49 -1.72 -5.67
N ILE A 93 -5.57 -1.23 -6.50
CA ILE A 93 -5.83 -0.13 -7.45
C ILE A 93 -7.07 -0.44 -8.31
N LYS A 94 -7.12 -1.62 -8.92
CA LYS A 94 -8.25 -2.04 -9.77
C LYS A 94 -9.56 -2.05 -8.99
N SER A 95 -9.54 -2.53 -7.74
CA SER A 95 -10.71 -2.59 -6.87
C SER A 95 -11.22 -1.19 -6.53
N GLU A 96 -10.35 -0.29 -6.06
CA GLU A 96 -10.73 1.08 -5.71
C GLU A 96 -11.24 1.85 -6.94
N TRP A 97 -10.60 1.68 -8.10
CA TRP A 97 -11.08 2.29 -9.35
C TRP A 97 -12.46 1.81 -9.77
N THR A 98 -12.75 0.52 -9.55
CA THR A 98 -14.07 -0.04 -9.83
C THR A 98 -15.14 0.51 -8.88
N LYS A 99 -14.78 0.89 -7.65
CA LYS A 99 -15.71 1.55 -6.71
C LYS A 99 -15.99 2.98 -7.16
N VAL A 100 -14.94 3.77 -7.44
CA VAL A 100 -15.08 5.15 -7.94
C VAL A 100 -15.99 5.21 -9.17
N LYS A 101 -15.78 4.30 -10.14
CA LYS A 101 -16.63 4.24 -11.35
C LYS A 101 -18.09 3.86 -11.11
N LYS A 102 -18.43 3.21 -10.00
CA LYS A 102 -19.82 2.88 -9.66
C LYS A 102 -20.54 4.06 -8.99
N ASP A 103 -19.76 4.93 -8.36
CA ASP A 103 -20.26 6.11 -7.64
C ASP A 103 -20.35 7.34 -8.56
N MET A 104 -19.88 7.22 -9.81
CA MET A 104 -20.01 8.20 -10.92
C MET A 104 -21.14 7.80 -11.87
#